data_AF-A0A412ZKQ1-F1
#
_entry.id   AF-A0A412ZKQ1-F1
#
_cell.length_a   1.000
_cell.length_b   1.000
_cell.length_c   1.000
_cell.angle_alpha   90.00
_cell.angle_beta   90.00
_cell.angle_gamma   90.00
#
_symmetry.space_group_name_H-M   'P 1'
#
loop_
_entity.id
_entity.type
_entity.pdbx_description
1 polymer ?
#
loop_
_entity_poly.entity_id
_entity_poly.type
_entity_poly.pdbx_seq_one_letter_code
_entity_poly.pdbx_strand_id
1 'polypeptide(L)'
;MDMTIQEEIEQLVLRCIAADGLKACPKDISFLEKYRLKNLYFLSVRYRMEGTDCPELDRRAEGLIRWNIYSTDFPLLRRVYAREGKEALMRCLYLEEGYFRRFLEQTGLEERI
;
A
#
# COMPACT_ATOMS: atom_id res chain seq x y z
N MET A 1 -12.65 8.80 14.24
CA MET A 1 -12.54 7.33 14.24
C MET A 1 -11.11 7.03 14.60
N ASP A 2 -10.87 6.36 15.72
CA ASP A 2 -9.51 6.00 16.10
C ASP A 2 -9.08 4.81 15.23
N MET A 3 -8.24 5.09 14.23
CA MET A 3 -7.66 4.04 13.39
C MET A 3 -6.63 3.25 14.19
N THR A 4 -6.59 1.95 13.95
CA THR A 4 -5.52 1.07 14.39
C THR A 4 -4.29 1.22 13.49
N ILE A 5 -3.13 0.78 13.99
CA ILE A 5 -1.90 0.79 13.17
C ILE A 5 -2.07 -0.06 11.90
N GLN A 6 -2.81 -1.18 11.98
CA GLN A 6 -3.08 -2.03 10.83
C GLN A 6 -3.92 -1.30 9.78
N GLU A 7 -4.94 -0.54 10.19
CA GLU A 7 -5.73 0.27 9.27
C GLU A 7 -4.90 1.38 8.63
N GLU A 8 -3.97 2.02 9.35
CA GLU A 8 -3.04 2.99 8.75
C GLU A 8 -2.13 2.35 7.70
N ILE A 9 -1.61 1.13 7.97
CA ILE A 9 -0.83 0.36 7.00
C ILE A 9 -1.68 0.06 5.77
N GLU A 10 -2.92 -0.42 5.95
CA GLU A 10 -3.84 -0.67 4.86
C GLU A 10 -4.12 0.60 4.04
N GLN A 11 -4.36 1.75 4.69
CA GLN A 11 -4.58 3.02 4.00
C GLN A 11 -3.37 3.42 3.15
N LEU A 12 -2.15 3.23 3.67
CA LEU A 12 -0.93 3.49 2.91
C LEU A 12 -0.82 2.55 1.69
N VAL A 13 -1.08 1.26 1.88
CA VAL A 13 -1.04 0.26 0.80
C VAL A 13 -2.08 0.56 -0.27
N LEU A 14 -3.31 0.92 0.11
CA LEU A 14 -4.37 1.30 -0.85
C LEU A 14 -3.95 2.53 -1.67
N ARG A 15 -3.34 3.53 -1.04
CA ARG A 15 -2.81 4.70 -1.77
C ARG A 15 -1.67 4.33 -2.71
N CYS A 16 -0.83 3.36 -2.35
CA CYS A 16 0.19 2.83 -3.25
C CYS A 16 -0.45 2.12 -4.44
N ILE A 17 -1.45 1.27 -4.23
CA ILE A 17 -2.15 0.58 -5.34
C ILE A 17 -2.85 1.59 -6.27
N ALA A 18 -3.43 2.66 -5.71
CA ALA A 18 -4.04 3.72 -6.52
C ALA A 18 -3.04 4.48 -7.39
N ALA A 19 -1.79 4.66 -6.92
CA ALA A 19 -0.76 5.39 -7.65
C ALA A 19 0.09 4.52 -8.58
N ASP A 20 0.40 3.30 -8.15
CA ASP A 20 1.35 2.39 -8.79
C ASP A 20 0.67 1.19 -9.46
N GLY A 21 -0.63 0.98 -9.25
CA GLY A 21 -1.38 -0.16 -9.78
C GLY A 21 -1.15 -1.46 -9.01
N LEU A 22 -1.52 -2.58 -9.62
CA LEU A 22 -1.48 -3.92 -9.03
C LEU A 22 -0.06 -4.42 -8.74
N LYS A 23 0.99 -3.71 -9.17
CA LYS A 23 2.37 -4.01 -8.77
C LYS A 23 2.64 -3.67 -7.30
N ALA A 24 1.89 -2.73 -6.74
CA ALA A 24 1.98 -2.32 -5.33
C ALA A 24 1.03 -3.12 -4.42
N CYS A 25 0.34 -4.14 -4.93
CA CYS A 25 -0.48 -5.01 -4.09
C CYS A 25 0.39 -5.86 -3.16
N PRO A 26 0.00 -6.00 -1.88
CA PRO A 26 0.69 -6.89 -0.97
C PRO A 26 0.39 -8.34 -1.34
N LYS A 27 1.28 -9.25 -0.94
CA LYS A 27 1.10 -10.70 -1.10
C LYS A 27 0.14 -11.32 -0.07
N ASP A 28 -0.48 -10.49 0.77
CA ASP A 28 -1.43 -10.91 1.79
C ASP A 28 -2.80 -11.23 1.17
N ILE A 29 -3.19 -12.50 1.23
CA ILE A 29 -4.47 -12.99 0.69
C ILE A 29 -5.66 -12.33 1.41
N SER A 30 -5.56 -12.10 2.72
CA SER A 30 -6.66 -11.52 3.50
C SER A 30 -6.96 -10.09 3.04
N PHE A 31 -5.92 -9.31 2.78
CA PHE A 31 -6.03 -7.97 2.20
C PHE A 31 -6.67 -8.03 0.80
N LEU A 32 -6.17 -8.92 -0.07
CA LEU A 32 -6.67 -9.05 -1.44
C LEU A 32 -8.15 -9.45 -1.48
N GLU A 33 -8.61 -10.28 -0.54
CA GLU A 33 -10.01 -10.67 -0.41
C GLU A 33 -10.86 -9.53 0.13
N LYS A 34 -10.40 -8.84 1.19
CA LYS A 34 -11.08 -7.69 1.79
C LYS A 34 -11.41 -6.60 0.76
N TYR A 35 -10.49 -6.31 -0.14
CA TYR A 35 -10.65 -5.28 -1.18
C TYR A 35 -11.07 -5.81 -2.55
N ARG A 36 -11.44 -7.10 -2.65
CA ARG A 36 -11.86 -7.77 -3.90
C ARG A 36 -10.81 -7.68 -5.03
N LEU A 37 -9.54 -7.58 -4.68
CA LEU A 37 -8.41 -7.47 -5.61
C LEU A 37 -7.84 -8.82 -6.03
N LYS A 38 -8.15 -9.92 -5.33
CA LYS A 38 -7.57 -11.26 -5.53
C LYS A 38 -7.49 -11.69 -7.00
N ASN A 39 -8.61 -11.66 -7.72
CA ASN A 39 -8.66 -12.09 -9.12
C ASN A 39 -7.85 -11.18 -10.05
N LEU A 40 -7.93 -9.86 -9.83
CA LEU A 40 -7.16 -8.87 -10.61
C LEU A 40 -5.66 -9.03 -10.37
N TYR A 41 -5.26 -9.22 -9.11
CA TYR A 41 -3.86 -9.44 -8.74
C TYR A 41 -3.28 -10.68 -9.43
N PHE A 42 -3.94 -11.84 -9.32
CA PHE A 42 -3.45 -13.07 -9.97
C PHE A 42 -3.40 -12.95 -11.48
N LEU A 43 -4.38 -12.28 -12.09
CA LEU A 43 -4.36 -12.03 -13.53
C LEU A 43 -3.20 -11.10 -13.93
N SER A 44 -2.92 -10.06 -13.13
CA SER A 44 -1.78 -9.16 -13.36
C SER A 44 -0.43 -9.87 -13.22
N VAL A 45 -0.32 -10.84 -12.31
CA VAL A 45 0.88 -11.66 -12.14
C VAL A 45 1.07 -12.53 -13.38
N ARG A 46 0.01 -13.17 -13.86
CA ARG A 46 0.05 -13.98 -15.09
C ARG A 46 0.48 -13.16 -16.30
N TYR A 47 -0.12 -11.99 -16.52
CA TYR A 47 0.27 -11.12 -17.64
C TYR A 47 1.72 -10.67 -17.57
N ARG A 48 2.21 -10.31 -16.37
CA ARG A 48 3.63 -9.99 -16.17
C ARG A 48 4.56 -11.16 -16.47
N MET A 49 4.18 -12.39 -16.11
CA MET A 49 4.92 -13.59 -16.49
C MET A 49 4.94 -13.82 -18.01
N GLU A 50 3.86 -13.43 -18.70
CA GLU A 50 3.74 -13.45 -20.16
C GLU A 50 4.39 -12.21 -20.82
N GLY A 51 5.08 -11.34 -20.06
CA GLY A 51 5.77 -10.15 -20.56
C GLY A 51 4.85 -9.01 -20.99
N THR A 52 3.56 -9.07 -20.61
CA THR A 52 2.54 -8.08 -20.98
C THR A 52 2.13 -7.29 -19.74
N ASP A 53 2.10 -5.97 -19.86
CA ASP A 53 1.48 -5.12 -18.85
C ASP A 53 0.05 -4.76 -19.28
N CYS A 54 -0.86 -4.63 -18.33
CA CYS A 54 -2.27 -4.35 -18.61
C CYS A 54 -2.78 -3.22 -17.73
N PRO A 55 -2.60 -1.96 -18.16
CA PRO A 55 -3.07 -0.77 -17.43
C PRO A 55 -4.57 -0.78 -17.14
N GLU A 56 -5.34 -1.55 -17.91
CA GLU A 56 -6.77 -1.75 -17.69
C GLU A 56 -7.06 -2.49 -16.38
N LEU A 57 -6.20 -3.43 -15.96
CA LEU A 57 -6.33 -4.09 -14.67
C LEU A 57 -6.05 -3.13 -13.51
N ASP A 58 -5.09 -2.23 -13.68
CA ASP A 58 -4.76 -1.21 -12.69
C ASP A 58 -5.92 -0.22 -12.51
N ARG A 59 -6.53 0.26 -13.60
CA ARG A 59 -7.73 1.12 -13.53
C ARG A 59 -8.90 0.42 -12.83
N ARG A 60 -9.10 -0.87 -13.10
CA ARG A 60 -10.13 -1.66 -12.42
C ARG A 60 -9.84 -1.80 -10.94
N ALA A 61 -8.58 -2.05 -10.56
CA ALA A 61 -8.16 -2.12 -9.18
C ALA A 61 -8.40 -0.79 -8.46
N GLU A 62 -7.99 0.32 -9.07
CA GLU A 62 -8.22 1.68 -8.57
C GLU A 62 -9.72 1.92 -8.34
N GLY A 63 -10.58 1.56 -9.31
CA GLY A 63 -12.03 1.70 -9.19
C GLY A 63 -12.65 0.93 -8.01
N LEU A 64 -12.10 -0.23 -7.66
CA LEU A 64 -12.56 -1.03 -6.51
C LEU A 64 -12.13 -0.43 -5.16
N ILE A 65 -10.93 0.13 -5.10
CA ILE A 65 -10.36 0.61 -3.84
C ILE A 65 -10.62 2.09 -3.56
N ARG A 66 -10.92 2.89 -4.58
CA ARG A 66 -11.05 4.36 -4.48
C ARG A 66 -11.95 4.81 -3.32
N TRP A 67 -13.06 4.12 -3.10
CA TRP A 67 -14.03 4.46 -2.06
C TRP A 67 -13.62 4.00 -0.65
N ASN A 68 -12.54 3.23 -0.53
CA ASN A 68 -11.99 2.72 0.73
C ASN A 68 -10.76 3.53 1.20
N ILE A 69 -10.35 4.55 0.43
CA ILE A 69 -9.23 5.43 0.77
C ILE A 69 -9.76 6.62 1.58
N TYR A 70 -9.24 6.77 2.79
CA TYR A 70 -9.57 7.84 3.72
C TYR A 70 -8.41 8.84 3.84
N SER A 71 -8.76 10.09 4.17
CA SER A 71 -7.77 11.10 4.55
C SER A 71 -7.17 10.74 5.91
N THR A 72 -5.85 10.70 5.97
CA THR A 72 -5.07 10.37 7.16
C THR A 72 -3.64 10.89 6.98
N ASP A 73 -3.09 11.42 8.07
CA ASP A 73 -1.70 11.88 8.18
C ASP A 73 -0.79 10.81 8.82
N PHE A 74 -1.31 9.59 9.00
CA PHE A 74 -0.64 8.44 9.58
C PHE A 74 0.01 8.68 10.98
N PRO A 75 -0.73 9.23 11.96
CA PRO A 75 -0.18 9.54 13.28
C PRO A 75 0.47 8.33 13.99
N LEU A 76 -0.05 7.12 13.83
CA LEU A 76 0.52 5.93 14.47
C LEU A 76 1.82 5.49 13.79
N LEU A 77 1.87 5.45 12.46
CA LEU A 77 3.09 5.14 11.72
C LEU A 77 4.17 6.21 11.93
N ARG A 78 3.79 7.49 12.02
CA ARG A 78 4.71 8.58 12.41
C ARG A 78 5.30 8.37 13.80
N ARG A 79 4.48 7.90 14.75
CA ARG A 79 4.95 7.58 16.11
C ARG A 79 5.93 6.39 16.12
N VAL A 80 5.66 5.34 15.34
CA VAL A 80 6.59 4.21 15.17
C VAL A 80 7.91 4.69 14.58
N TYR A 81 7.85 5.46 13.50
CA TYR A 81 9.07 6.02 12.87
C TYR A 81 9.87 6.91 13.83
N ALA A 82 9.20 7.77 14.59
CA ALA A 82 9.86 8.68 15.52
C ALA A 82 10.49 7.96 16.73
N ARG A 83 9.89 6.87 17.20
CA ARG A 83 10.31 6.16 18.42
C ARG A 83 11.29 5.02 18.12
N GLU A 84 11.04 4.27 17.06
CA GLU A 84 11.72 3.01 16.77
C GLU A 84 12.53 3.06 15.47
N GLY A 85 12.38 4.12 14.68
CA GLY A 85 13.19 4.38 13.49
C GLY A 85 12.69 3.68 12.22
N LYS A 86 13.49 3.82 11.15
CA LYS A 86 13.20 3.30 9.80
C LYS A 86 12.99 1.78 9.80
N GLU A 87 13.85 1.03 10.47
CA GLU A 87 13.79 -0.45 10.45
C GLU A 87 12.49 -0.99 11.03
N ALA A 88 12.03 -0.41 12.15
CA ALA A 88 10.77 -0.81 12.76
C ALA A 88 9.57 -0.48 11.86
N LEU A 89 9.56 0.71 11.25
CA LEU A 89 8.53 1.07 10.29
C LEU A 89 8.54 0.14 9.07
N MET A 90 9.71 -0.17 8.51
CA MET A 90 9.84 -1.10 7.39
C MET A 90 9.27 -2.48 7.71
N ARG A 91 9.46 -2.99 8.94
CA ARG A 91 8.84 -4.25 9.38
C ARG A 91 7.32 -4.19 9.38
N CYS A 92 6.73 -3.05 9.77
CA CYS A 92 5.28 -2.84 9.66
C CYS A 92 4.81 -2.78 8.19
N LEU A 93 5.65 -2.27 7.29
CA LEU A 93 5.34 -2.08 5.88
C LEU A 93 5.78 -3.26 5.00
N TYR A 94 5.76 -4.48 5.52
CA TYR A 94 6.10 -5.70 4.78
C TYR A 94 7.51 -5.70 4.15
N LEU A 95 8.41 -4.87 4.66
CA LEU A 95 9.75 -4.62 4.09
C LEU A 95 9.72 -4.09 2.64
N GLU A 96 8.58 -3.55 2.20
CA GLU A 96 8.41 -3.01 0.85
C GLU A 96 8.83 -1.53 0.82
N GLU A 97 9.95 -1.23 0.17
CA GLU A 97 10.47 0.14 0.08
C GLU A 97 9.49 1.13 -0.58
N GLY A 98 8.67 0.65 -1.51
CA GLY A 98 7.67 1.48 -2.19
C GLY A 98 6.67 2.10 -1.21
N TYR A 99 6.26 1.34 -0.19
CA TYR A 99 5.36 1.83 0.85
C TYR A 99 6.05 2.86 1.74
N PHE A 100 7.31 2.61 2.11
CA PHE A 100 8.08 3.55 2.92
C PHE A 100 8.31 4.89 2.20
N ARG A 101 8.68 4.87 0.91
CA ARG A 101 8.82 6.11 0.13
C ARG A 101 7.51 6.87 0.05
N ARG A 102 6.40 6.17 -0.22
CA ARG A 102 5.06 6.79 -0.25
C ARG A 102 4.68 7.41 1.09
N PHE A 103 5.04 6.76 2.20
CA PHE A 103 4.81 7.29 3.54
C PHE A 103 5.58 8.60 3.77
N LEU A 104 6.86 8.66 3.39
CA LEU A 104 7.64 9.89 3.50
C LEU A 104 7.06 11.02 2.64
N GLU A 105 6.72 10.72 1.38
CA GLU A 105 6.08 11.68 0.45
C GLU A 105 4.80 12.28 1.03
N GLN A 106 3.96 11.46 1.67
CA GLN A 106 2.66 11.91 2.19
C GLN A 106 2.73 12.57 3.56
N THR A 107 3.74 12.23 4.37
CA THR A 107 3.90 12.81 5.71
C THR A 107 4.82 14.03 5.73
N GLY A 108 5.56 14.27 4.64
CA GLY A 108 6.57 15.33 4.53
C GLY A 108 7.79 15.08 5.42
N LEU A 109 7.98 13.84 5.88
CA LEU A 109 9.15 13.47 6.68
C LEU A 109 10.35 13.26 5.77
N GLU A 110 11.48 13.88 6.11
CA GLU A 110 12.76 13.59 5.48
C GLU A 110 13.33 12.29 6.03
N GLU A 111 13.95 11.48 5.16
CA GLU A 111 14.66 10.29 5.59
C GLU A 111 15.80 10.70 6.52
N ARG A 112 15.66 10.38 7.82
CA ARG A 112 16.73 10.60 8.80
C ARG A 112 17.83 9.58 8.55
N ILE A 113 18.91 10.05 7.92
CA ILE A 113 20.18 9.33 7.66
C ILE A 113 20.89 9.04 8.99
#